data_AF-A0AAD6VE39-F1
#
_entry.id   AF-A0AAD6VE39-F1
#
_cell.length_a   1.000
_cell.length_b   1.000
_cell.length_c   1.000
_cell.angle_alpha   90.00
_cell.angle_beta   90.00
_cell.angle_gamma   90.00
#
_symmetry.space_group_name_H-M   'P 1'
#
loop_
_entity.id
_entity.type
_entity.pdbx_description
1 polymer ?
#
loop_
_entity_poly.entity_id
_entity_poly.type
_entity_poly.pdbx_seq_one_letter_code
_entity_poly.pdbx_strand_id
1 'polypeptide(L)'
;MLQKSGEVYFRSTNMPRTIESLEQIIHGLYPISKCKPSAIPTLLLRNGRDENLLGTLGNTMSCKRLEYLQIAFAQAAAATYNQILEPLDKHISKYLDGRPIRVDGKPRASGVLDTVRAAVAHGVKVPPEFEDKSIIDTIEKAVVSEWFAGYKTQEVRRLGMGPLLADLSRKMQLKVDRGADDPLKLLVHSTHDTALAALCSTLDVFDEKWPAFTASVTFELFKKSQPNRERQSYLQVILSPFKTTSPPEYFVRMRYQNKNMALPVCSEAGKHLPGFPEFCTLAAFQARVKELTPSDWDSECASGPTTGWA
;
A
#
# COMPACT_ATOMS: atom_id res chain seq x y z
N MET A 1 -4.06 23.94 -11.77
CA MET A 1 -5.44 24.01 -12.27
C MET A 1 -5.60 23.00 -13.40
N LEU A 2 -6.66 22.18 -13.37
CA LEU A 2 -6.88 21.17 -14.41
C LEU A 2 -7.35 21.82 -15.70
N GLN A 3 -6.64 21.51 -16.78
CA GLN A 3 -6.87 22.12 -18.08
C GLN A 3 -7.46 21.14 -19.08
N LYS A 4 -7.20 19.85 -18.89
CA LYS A 4 -7.65 18.78 -19.78
C LYS A 4 -8.29 17.65 -18.98
N SER A 5 -9.28 17.01 -19.59
CA SER A 5 -9.83 15.76 -19.04
C SER A 5 -8.76 14.67 -19.03
N GLY A 6 -8.82 13.77 -18.05
CA GLY A 6 -7.90 12.64 -17.92
C GLY A 6 -6.53 12.96 -17.31
N GLU A 7 -6.25 14.21 -16.90
CA GLU A 7 -5.01 14.55 -16.19
C GLU A 7 -4.92 13.89 -14.80
N VAL A 8 -6.06 13.53 -14.24
CA VAL A 8 -6.20 12.98 -12.89
C VAL A 8 -7.13 11.77 -12.88
N TYR A 9 -6.85 10.83 -12.00
CA TYR A 9 -7.69 9.67 -11.74
C TYR A 9 -7.93 9.53 -10.24
N PHE A 10 -9.20 9.58 -9.82
CA PHE A 10 -9.60 9.43 -8.43
C PHE A 10 -10.48 8.20 -8.29
N ARG A 11 -10.09 7.28 -7.42
CA ARG A 11 -10.90 6.10 -7.10
C ARG A 11 -10.92 5.83 -5.60
N SER A 12 -12.07 5.44 -5.08
CA SER A 12 -12.24 5.03 -3.70
C SER A 12 -12.76 3.59 -3.63
N THR A 13 -12.54 2.93 -2.50
CA THR A 13 -13.39 1.81 -2.10
C THR A 13 -14.82 2.31 -1.84
N ASN A 14 -15.80 1.42 -1.96
CA ASN A 14 -17.21 1.75 -1.71
C ASN A 14 -17.55 1.78 -0.20
N MET A 15 -16.88 2.66 0.56
CA MET A 15 -17.19 2.93 1.96
C MET A 15 -17.34 4.44 2.17
N PRO A 16 -18.38 4.92 2.89
CA PRO A 16 -18.62 6.35 3.05
C PRO A 16 -17.38 7.13 3.52
N ARG A 17 -16.64 6.61 4.51
CA ARG A 17 -15.43 7.26 5.04
C ARG A 17 -14.30 7.42 4.02
N THR A 18 -14.13 6.49 3.08
CA THR A 18 -13.08 6.59 2.05
C THR A 18 -13.52 7.49 0.90
N ILE A 19 -14.81 7.48 0.56
CA ILE A 19 -15.41 8.38 -0.44
C ILE A 19 -15.29 9.83 0.02
N GLU A 20 -15.80 10.16 1.20
CA GLU A 20 -15.76 11.50 1.78
C GLU A 20 -14.31 12.00 1.91
N SER A 21 -13.38 11.15 2.37
CA SER A 21 -11.97 11.51 2.45
C SER A 21 -11.39 11.89 1.08
N LEU A 22 -11.76 11.16 0.02
CA LEU A 22 -11.29 11.44 -1.34
C LEU A 22 -11.91 12.72 -1.89
N GLU A 23 -13.18 12.98 -1.60
CA GLU A 23 -13.86 14.24 -1.96
C GLU A 23 -13.17 15.44 -1.32
N GLN A 24 -12.77 15.35 -0.04
CA GLN A 24 -11.99 16.40 0.63
C GLN A 24 -10.62 16.60 -0.04
N ILE A 25 -9.94 15.52 -0.45
CA ILE A 25 -8.68 15.61 -1.21
C ILE A 25 -8.89 16.30 -2.56
N ILE A 26 -9.93 15.91 -3.30
CA ILE A 26 -10.27 16.52 -4.59
C ILE A 26 -10.56 18.01 -4.40
N HIS A 27 -11.34 18.37 -3.39
CA HIS A 27 -11.68 19.75 -3.07
C HIS A 27 -10.43 20.60 -2.75
N GLY A 28 -9.50 20.05 -1.96
CA GLY A 28 -8.26 20.72 -1.58
C GLY A 28 -7.27 20.88 -2.74
N LEU A 29 -7.07 19.84 -3.57
CA LEU A 29 -6.11 19.86 -4.67
C LEU A 29 -6.65 20.61 -5.91
N TYR A 30 -7.94 20.43 -6.19
CA TYR A 30 -8.58 20.87 -7.44
C TYR A 30 -9.96 21.51 -7.16
N PRO A 31 -9.99 22.67 -6.48
CA PRO A 31 -11.24 23.36 -6.21
C PRO A 31 -11.95 23.71 -7.53
N ILE A 32 -13.27 23.49 -7.58
CA ILE A 32 -14.08 23.58 -8.81
C ILE A 32 -13.93 24.94 -9.51
N SER A 33 -13.83 26.03 -8.74
CA SER A 33 -13.61 27.40 -9.25
C SER A 33 -12.31 27.57 -10.06
N LYS A 34 -11.37 26.65 -9.90
CA LYS A 34 -10.05 26.62 -10.55
C LYS A 34 -9.94 25.52 -11.61
N CYS A 35 -11.03 24.84 -11.94
CA CYS A 35 -11.06 23.79 -12.95
C CYS A 35 -11.85 24.26 -14.17
N LYS A 36 -11.43 23.89 -15.37
CA LYS A 36 -12.30 24.04 -16.54
C LYS A 36 -13.52 23.13 -16.39
N PRO A 37 -14.72 23.54 -16.86
CA PRO A 37 -15.93 22.71 -16.76
C PRO A 37 -15.77 21.31 -17.37
N SER A 38 -14.98 21.18 -18.44
CA SER A 38 -14.67 19.91 -19.10
C SER A 38 -13.59 19.06 -18.43
N ALA A 39 -12.97 19.57 -17.35
CA ALA A 39 -11.86 18.94 -16.64
C ALA A 39 -12.14 18.78 -15.13
N ILE A 40 -13.41 18.85 -14.73
CA ILE A 40 -13.81 18.60 -13.35
C ILE A 40 -13.53 17.12 -13.03
N PRO A 41 -12.78 16.83 -11.95
CA PRO A 41 -12.49 15.45 -11.58
C PRO A 41 -13.75 14.68 -11.21
N THR A 42 -13.82 13.44 -11.65
CA THR A 42 -14.84 12.49 -11.21
C THR A 42 -14.24 11.51 -10.21
N LEU A 43 -15.03 11.16 -9.19
CA LEU A 43 -14.71 10.09 -8.26
C LEU A 43 -15.24 8.77 -8.82
N LEU A 44 -14.39 7.76 -8.89
CA LEU A 44 -14.73 6.44 -9.41
C LEU A 44 -14.86 5.43 -8.28
N LEU A 45 -15.85 4.57 -8.41
CA LEU A 45 -16.05 3.39 -7.57
C LEU A 45 -15.95 2.15 -8.44
N ARG A 46 -15.33 1.09 -7.91
CA ARG A 46 -15.39 -0.24 -8.52
C ARG A 46 -16.47 -1.08 -7.85
N ASN A 47 -16.92 -2.10 -8.57
CA ASN A 47 -17.72 -3.16 -7.98
C ASN A 47 -16.91 -3.87 -6.88
N GLY A 48 -17.55 -4.24 -5.77
CA GLY A 48 -16.89 -4.93 -4.67
C GLY A 48 -16.22 -6.25 -5.07
N ARG A 49 -16.70 -6.94 -6.12
CA ARG A 49 -16.05 -8.16 -6.64
C ARG A 49 -14.69 -7.91 -7.28
N ASP A 50 -14.52 -6.77 -7.94
CA ASP A 50 -13.30 -6.37 -8.65
C ASP A 50 -12.41 -5.44 -7.81
N GLU A 51 -12.74 -5.29 -6.53
CA GLU A 51 -12.09 -4.35 -5.63
C GLU A 51 -10.74 -4.89 -5.15
N ASN A 52 -9.66 -4.24 -5.60
CA ASN A 52 -8.29 -4.57 -5.26
C ASN A 52 -7.61 -3.54 -4.33
N LEU A 53 -8.35 -2.54 -3.84
CA LEU A 53 -7.83 -1.54 -2.90
C LEU A 53 -8.00 -1.96 -1.45
N LEU A 54 -8.86 -2.91 -1.12
CA LEU A 54 -9.23 -3.25 0.25
C LEU A 54 -8.16 -4.04 1.05
N GLY A 55 -6.96 -4.22 0.51
CA GLY A 55 -5.92 -4.92 1.25
C GLY A 55 -6.23 -6.41 1.38
N THR A 56 -5.86 -6.92 2.53
CA THR A 56 -6.17 -8.27 3.02
C THR A 56 -7.67 -8.51 3.15
N LEU A 57 -8.43 -7.54 3.69
CA LEU A 57 -9.83 -7.73 4.08
C LEU A 57 -10.82 -7.84 2.92
N GLY A 58 -10.63 -7.08 1.86
CA GLY A 58 -11.53 -7.17 0.72
C GLY A 58 -11.22 -8.36 -0.15
N ASN A 59 -9.94 -8.68 -0.32
CA ASN A 59 -9.55 -9.84 -1.11
C ASN A 59 -9.96 -11.15 -0.43
N THR A 60 -10.06 -11.23 0.90
CA THR A 60 -10.61 -12.42 1.56
C THR A 60 -12.08 -12.68 1.23
N MET A 61 -12.86 -11.66 0.86
CA MET A 61 -14.25 -11.86 0.43
C MET A 61 -14.35 -12.52 -0.95
N SER A 62 -13.40 -12.18 -1.85
CA SER A 62 -13.34 -12.71 -3.21
C SER A 62 -12.38 -13.92 -3.35
N CYS A 63 -11.53 -14.18 -2.36
CA CYS A 63 -10.49 -15.21 -2.39
C CYS A 63 -10.55 -16.13 -1.17
N LYS A 64 -11.10 -17.33 -1.35
CA LYS A 64 -11.23 -18.33 -0.28
C LYS A 64 -9.89 -18.83 0.23
N ARG A 65 -8.90 -19.01 -0.65
CA ARG A 65 -7.54 -19.38 -0.23
C ARG A 65 -6.91 -18.35 0.70
N LEU A 66 -7.02 -17.06 0.35
CA LEU A 66 -6.51 -15.98 1.19
C LEU A 66 -7.25 -15.92 2.53
N GLU A 67 -8.58 -16.11 2.54
CA GLU A 67 -9.38 -16.17 3.77
C GLU A 67 -8.87 -17.24 4.73
N TYR A 68 -8.64 -18.46 4.22
CA TYR A 68 -8.10 -19.56 5.01
C TYR A 68 -6.72 -19.23 5.60
N LEU A 69 -5.82 -18.68 4.79
CA LEU A 69 -4.48 -18.29 5.24
C LEU A 69 -4.55 -17.25 6.35
N GLN A 70 -5.38 -16.22 6.19
CA GLN A 70 -5.51 -15.16 7.20
C GLN A 70 -6.10 -15.67 8.51
N ILE A 71 -7.07 -16.58 8.47
CA ILE A 71 -7.59 -17.24 9.68
C ILE A 71 -6.47 -18.02 10.39
N ALA A 72 -5.66 -18.79 9.65
CA ALA A 72 -4.55 -19.54 10.22
C ALA A 72 -3.50 -18.62 10.86
N PHE A 73 -3.14 -17.51 10.20
CA PHE A 73 -2.22 -16.52 10.78
C PHE A 73 -2.79 -15.82 12.00
N ALA A 74 -4.09 -15.47 12.01
CA ALA A 74 -4.75 -14.89 13.17
C ALA A 74 -4.76 -15.86 14.37
N GLN A 75 -5.02 -17.15 14.13
CA GLN A 75 -4.94 -18.19 15.17
C GLN A 75 -3.52 -18.34 15.73
N ALA A 76 -2.51 -18.38 14.86
CA ALA A 76 -1.11 -18.45 15.27
C ALA A 76 -0.67 -17.20 16.07
N ALA A 77 -1.15 -16.02 15.67
CA ALA A 77 -0.92 -14.78 16.41
C ALA A 77 -1.58 -14.82 17.78
N ALA A 78 -2.83 -15.28 17.89
CA ALA A 78 -3.51 -15.44 19.18
C ALA A 78 -2.74 -16.41 20.10
N ALA A 79 -2.32 -17.58 19.59
CA ALA A 79 -1.55 -18.56 20.36
C ALA A 79 -0.23 -17.99 20.93
N THR A 80 0.42 -17.08 20.19
CA THR A 80 1.69 -16.46 20.58
C THR A 80 1.49 -15.26 21.50
N TYR A 81 0.62 -14.33 21.10
CA TYR A 81 0.51 -13.03 21.75
C TYR A 81 -0.44 -13.01 22.93
N ASN A 82 -1.36 -13.98 23.07
CA ASN A 82 -2.26 -14.01 24.22
C ASN A 82 -1.50 -14.16 25.55
N GLN A 83 -0.38 -14.90 25.57
CA GLN A 83 0.51 -14.99 26.74
C GLN A 83 1.27 -13.69 26.98
N ILE A 84 1.62 -12.96 25.92
CA ILE A 84 2.31 -11.66 26.01
C ILE A 84 1.37 -10.56 26.53
N LEU A 85 0.07 -10.65 26.19
CA LEU A 85 -0.96 -9.71 26.62
C LEU A 85 -1.46 -9.97 28.05
N GLU A 86 -1.33 -11.20 28.56
CA GLU A 86 -1.81 -11.59 29.90
C GLU A 86 -1.36 -10.67 31.05
N PRO A 87 -0.09 -10.22 31.14
CA PRO A 87 0.34 -9.28 32.18
C PRO A 87 -0.40 -7.94 32.17
N LEU A 88 -1.03 -7.56 31.05
CA LEU A 88 -1.79 -6.32 30.91
C LEU A 88 -3.18 -6.42 31.55
N ASP A 89 -3.71 -7.62 31.77
CA ASP A 89 -5.07 -7.83 32.31
C ASP A 89 -5.26 -7.08 33.64
N LYS A 90 -4.25 -7.12 34.52
CA LYS A 90 -4.26 -6.42 35.82
C LYS A 90 -4.38 -4.89 35.70
N HIS A 91 -4.02 -4.34 34.54
CA HIS A 91 -4.05 -2.90 34.29
C HIS A 91 -5.34 -2.48 33.58
N ILE A 92 -5.77 -3.24 32.56
CA ILE A 92 -6.80 -2.76 31.62
C ILE A 92 -8.11 -3.56 31.63
N SER A 93 -8.17 -4.77 32.22
CA SER A 93 -9.41 -5.58 32.22
C SER A 93 -10.58 -4.91 32.94
N LYS A 94 -10.31 -4.00 33.88
CA LYS A 94 -11.36 -3.18 34.52
C LYS A 94 -12.16 -2.32 33.53
N TYR A 95 -11.58 -1.99 32.37
CA TYR A 95 -12.25 -1.25 31.30
C TYR A 95 -12.94 -2.16 30.27
N LEU A 96 -12.79 -3.49 30.42
CA LEU A 96 -13.30 -4.51 29.51
C LEU A 96 -14.33 -5.42 30.20
N ASP A 97 -15.09 -4.90 31.16
CA ASP A 97 -16.03 -5.66 32.01
C ASP A 97 -15.37 -6.83 32.76
N GLY A 98 -14.12 -6.65 33.20
CA GLY A 98 -13.33 -7.69 33.88
C GLY A 98 -12.79 -8.78 32.94
N ARG A 99 -12.98 -8.65 31.62
CA ARG A 99 -12.50 -9.64 30.64
C ARG A 99 -11.02 -9.40 30.30
N PRO A 100 -10.27 -10.48 30.00
CA PRO A 100 -8.85 -10.37 29.63
C PRO A 100 -8.68 -9.73 28.25
N ILE A 101 -7.57 -9.03 28.03
CA ILE A 101 -7.20 -8.49 26.73
C ILE A 101 -6.54 -9.58 25.87
N ARG A 102 -7.23 -10.02 24.81
CA ARG A 102 -6.73 -11.09 23.94
C ARG A 102 -6.94 -10.74 22.48
N VAL A 103 -6.11 -11.29 21.59
CA VAL A 103 -6.21 -11.08 20.14
C VAL A 103 -7.59 -11.50 19.65
N ASP A 104 -8.00 -12.70 20.03
CA ASP A 104 -9.30 -13.33 19.76
C ASP A 104 -10.34 -13.10 20.88
N GLY A 105 -10.08 -12.13 21.76
CA GLY A 105 -10.92 -11.78 22.90
C GLY A 105 -12.27 -11.16 22.52
N LYS A 106 -13.09 -10.91 23.55
CA LYS A 106 -14.37 -10.20 23.42
C LYS A 106 -14.45 -9.14 24.52
N PRO A 107 -14.13 -7.86 24.24
CA PRO A 107 -13.74 -7.29 22.94
C PRO A 107 -12.36 -7.78 22.47
N ARG A 108 -12.12 -7.75 21.15
CA ARG A 108 -10.81 -8.08 20.56
C ARG A 108 -9.80 -6.98 20.84
N ALA A 109 -8.53 -7.34 20.93
CA ALA A 109 -7.43 -6.39 21.07
C ALA A 109 -7.42 -5.31 19.99
N SER A 110 -7.75 -5.66 18.74
CA SER A 110 -7.89 -4.71 17.62
C SER A 110 -8.99 -3.69 17.87
N GLY A 111 -10.14 -4.09 18.40
CA GLY A 111 -11.23 -3.18 18.73
C GLY A 111 -10.90 -2.23 19.89
N VAL A 112 -10.14 -2.71 20.89
CA VAL A 112 -9.64 -1.86 21.98
C VAL A 112 -8.66 -0.82 21.45
N LEU A 113 -7.68 -1.25 20.62
CA LEU A 113 -6.70 -0.37 20.00
C LEU A 113 -7.37 0.70 19.12
N ASP A 114 -8.32 0.30 18.28
CA ASP A 114 -9.08 1.21 17.42
C ASP A 114 -9.84 2.25 18.23
N THR A 115 -10.54 1.82 19.29
CA THR A 115 -11.29 2.71 20.19
C THR A 115 -10.37 3.74 20.85
N VAL A 116 -9.22 3.31 21.38
CA VAL A 116 -8.24 4.21 22.01
C VAL A 116 -7.67 5.19 20.99
N ARG A 117 -7.27 4.73 19.81
CA ARG A 117 -6.73 5.60 18.75
C ARG A 117 -7.73 6.61 18.25
N ALA A 118 -8.99 6.21 18.08
CA ALA A 118 -10.08 7.11 17.72
C ALA A 118 -10.30 8.17 18.80
N ALA A 119 -10.35 7.78 20.08
CA ALA A 119 -10.50 8.72 21.19
C ALA A 119 -9.35 9.75 21.23
N VAL A 120 -8.09 9.28 21.15
CA VAL A 120 -6.90 10.14 21.15
C VAL A 120 -6.91 11.11 19.95
N ALA A 121 -7.29 10.64 18.76
CA ALA A 121 -7.35 11.50 17.56
C ALA A 121 -8.37 12.65 17.68
N HIS A 122 -9.42 12.48 18.49
CA HIS A 122 -10.45 13.49 18.71
C HIS A 122 -10.24 14.28 20.02
N GLY A 123 -9.11 14.11 20.70
CA GLY A 123 -8.84 14.78 21.98
C GLY A 123 -9.74 14.29 23.13
N VAL A 124 -10.36 13.13 23.01
CA VAL A 124 -11.13 12.49 24.07
C VAL A 124 -10.14 11.84 25.05
N LYS A 125 -10.25 12.21 26.33
CA LYS A 125 -9.36 11.68 27.37
C LYS A 125 -9.59 10.18 27.54
N VAL A 126 -8.51 9.40 27.38
CA VAL A 126 -8.50 7.97 27.64
C VAL A 126 -8.02 7.70 29.07
N PRO A 127 -8.33 6.52 29.66
CA PRO A 127 -7.76 6.16 30.94
C PRO A 127 -6.22 6.19 30.94
N PRO A 128 -5.56 6.56 32.06
CA PRO A 128 -4.10 6.74 32.12
C PRO A 128 -3.30 5.51 31.69
N GLU A 129 -3.83 4.30 31.92
CA GLU A 129 -3.18 3.06 31.49
C GLU A 129 -3.07 2.95 29.96
N PHE A 130 -3.99 3.56 29.21
CA PHE A 130 -3.92 3.61 27.74
C PHE A 130 -3.08 4.77 27.21
N GLU A 131 -2.61 5.68 28.08
CA GLU A 131 -1.59 6.69 27.73
C GLU A 131 -0.17 6.12 27.82
N ASP A 132 0.01 4.99 28.53
CA ASP A 132 1.27 4.28 28.61
C ASP A 132 1.60 3.62 27.26
N LYS A 133 2.66 4.12 26.62
CA LYS A 133 3.15 3.59 25.35
C LYS A 133 3.51 2.11 25.41
N SER A 134 4.02 1.62 26.54
CA SER A 134 4.38 0.20 26.67
C SER A 134 3.15 -0.71 26.53
N ILE A 135 2.00 -0.29 27.07
CA ILE A 135 0.74 -1.02 26.99
C ILE A 135 0.21 -0.97 25.56
N ILE A 136 0.11 0.23 24.98
CA ILE A 136 -0.43 0.41 23.63
C ILE A 136 0.47 -0.25 22.57
N ASP A 137 1.78 -0.10 22.65
CA ASP A 137 2.72 -0.70 21.69
C ASP A 137 2.68 -2.24 21.76
N THR A 138 2.47 -2.82 22.95
CA THR A 138 2.32 -4.27 23.11
C THR A 138 1.03 -4.78 22.47
N ILE A 139 -0.09 -4.07 22.69
CA ILE A 139 -1.38 -4.38 22.04
C ILE A 139 -1.26 -4.23 20.52
N GLU A 140 -0.67 -3.13 20.05
CA GLU A 140 -0.45 -2.85 18.63
C GLU A 140 0.39 -3.94 17.98
N LYS A 141 1.48 -4.38 18.60
CA LYS A 141 2.32 -5.45 18.06
C LYS A 141 1.54 -6.76 17.89
N ALA A 142 0.69 -7.11 18.85
CA ALA A 142 -0.17 -8.29 18.77
C ALA A 142 -1.17 -8.17 17.60
N VAL A 143 -1.80 -7.00 17.46
CA VAL A 143 -2.77 -6.71 16.39
C VAL A 143 -2.07 -6.68 15.03
N VAL A 144 -0.94 -5.98 14.88
CA VAL A 144 -0.16 -5.97 13.65
C VAL A 144 0.24 -7.39 13.24
N SER A 145 0.62 -8.24 14.21
CA SER A 145 0.92 -9.64 13.92
C SER A 145 -0.31 -10.44 13.48
N GLU A 146 -1.46 -10.28 14.13
CA GLU A 146 -2.73 -10.93 13.73
C GLU A 146 -3.06 -10.62 12.26
N TRP A 147 -2.89 -9.36 11.86
CA TRP A 147 -3.38 -8.85 10.58
C TRP A 147 -2.37 -8.99 9.42
N PHE A 148 -1.07 -8.92 9.70
CA PHE A 148 -0.07 -8.76 8.65
C PHE A 148 1.04 -9.82 8.65
N ALA A 149 1.10 -10.72 9.63
CA ALA A 149 2.13 -11.79 9.65
C ALA A 149 2.09 -12.65 8.39
N GLY A 150 0.91 -12.86 7.80
CA GLY A 150 0.77 -13.63 6.57
C GLY A 150 1.57 -13.07 5.39
N TYR A 151 1.78 -11.75 5.32
CA TYR A 151 2.58 -11.11 4.26
C TYR A 151 4.08 -11.42 4.37
N LYS A 152 4.53 -12.20 5.35
CA LYS A 152 5.86 -12.81 5.32
C LYS A 152 5.96 -13.94 4.27
N THR A 153 4.83 -14.45 3.79
CA THR A 153 4.77 -15.50 2.76
C THR A 153 4.53 -14.92 1.36
N GLN A 154 5.10 -15.55 0.33
CA GLN A 154 4.86 -15.15 -1.06
C GLN A 154 3.41 -15.34 -1.48
N GLU A 155 2.75 -16.39 -0.99
CA GLU A 155 1.36 -16.72 -1.35
C GLU A 155 0.40 -15.60 -0.93
N VAL A 156 0.48 -15.12 0.31
CA VAL A 156 -0.36 -14.01 0.80
C VAL A 156 -0.04 -12.71 0.05
N ARG A 157 1.23 -12.44 -0.27
CA ARG A 157 1.61 -11.27 -1.08
C ARG A 157 0.98 -11.30 -2.47
N ARG A 158 1.02 -12.47 -3.11
CA ARG A 158 0.46 -12.71 -4.45
C ARG A 158 -1.05 -12.54 -4.47
N LEU A 159 -1.77 -13.22 -3.58
CA LEU A 159 -3.23 -13.18 -3.52
C LEU A 159 -3.76 -11.85 -2.96
N GLY A 160 -3.02 -11.24 -2.05
CA GLY A 160 -3.32 -9.94 -1.44
C GLY A 160 -2.99 -8.77 -2.38
N MET A 161 -1.74 -8.32 -2.40
CA MET A 161 -1.36 -7.06 -3.08
C MET A 161 -0.91 -7.22 -4.52
N GLY A 162 -0.74 -8.46 -5.00
CA GLY A 162 -0.41 -8.75 -6.40
C GLY A 162 -1.28 -8.02 -7.42
N PRO A 163 -2.62 -8.14 -7.38
CA PRO A 163 -3.51 -7.48 -8.34
C PRO A 163 -3.38 -5.95 -8.35
N LEU A 164 -3.22 -5.32 -7.19
CA LEU A 164 -3.05 -3.87 -7.09
C LEU A 164 -1.71 -3.42 -7.67
N LEU A 165 -0.63 -4.13 -7.33
CA LEU A 165 0.71 -3.87 -7.85
C LEU A 165 0.78 -4.08 -9.37
N ALA A 166 0.12 -5.11 -9.89
CA ALA A 166 -0.01 -5.35 -11.33
C ALA A 166 -0.71 -4.16 -12.02
N ASP A 167 -1.82 -3.69 -11.45
CA ASP A 167 -2.56 -2.54 -11.96
C ASP A 167 -1.76 -1.23 -11.92
N LEU A 168 -0.88 -1.06 -10.92
CA LEU A 168 0.05 0.06 -10.80
C LEU A 168 1.16 -0.01 -11.85
N SER A 169 1.84 -1.15 -11.92
CA SER A 169 2.93 -1.43 -12.87
C SER A 169 2.48 -1.23 -14.32
N ARG A 170 1.28 -1.73 -14.67
CA ARG A 170 0.67 -1.54 -15.99
C ARG A 170 0.44 -0.06 -16.31
N LYS A 171 -0.04 0.74 -15.36
CA LYS A 171 -0.25 2.19 -15.58
C LYS A 171 1.08 2.94 -15.75
N MET A 172 2.10 2.58 -14.98
CA MET A 172 3.45 3.12 -15.18
C MET A 172 3.98 2.78 -16.57
N GLN A 173 3.82 1.53 -17.02
CA GLN A 173 4.24 1.12 -18.36
C GLN A 173 3.49 1.88 -19.47
N LEU A 174 2.16 2.00 -19.35
CA LEU A 174 1.36 2.78 -20.29
C LEU A 174 1.84 4.24 -20.39
N LYS A 175 2.21 4.85 -19.26
CA LYS A 175 2.78 6.20 -19.24
C LYS A 175 4.15 6.28 -19.91
N VAL A 176 4.99 5.24 -19.75
CA VAL A 176 6.28 5.13 -20.44
C VAL A 176 6.08 5.02 -21.95
N ASP A 177 5.14 4.17 -22.39
CA ASP A 177 4.89 3.88 -23.81
C ASP A 177 4.29 5.09 -24.54
N ARG A 178 3.34 5.77 -23.90
CA ARG A 178 2.62 6.92 -24.50
C ARG A 178 3.29 8.26 -24.22
N GLY A 179 4.16 8.35 -23.21
CA GLY A 179 4.87 9.57 -22.86
C GLY A 179 3.94 10.78 -22.65
N ALA A 180 4.04 11.76 -23.56
CA ALA A 180 3.25 12.99 -23.51
C ALA A 180 1.79 12.81 -23.97
N ASP A 181 1.49 11.74 -24.71
CA ASP A 181 0.15 11.46 -25.24
C ASP A 181 -0.78 10.87 -24.17
N ASP A 182 -0.23 10.32 -23.09
CA ASP A 182 -1.00 9.99 -21.90
C ASP A 182 -1.16 11.25 -21.03
N PRO A 183 -2.37 11.81 -20.88
CA PRO A 183 -2.58 13.01 -20.09
C PRO A 183 -2.43 12.76 -18.58
N LEU A 184 -2.52 11.51 -18.11
CA LEU A 184 -2.54 11.19 -16.68
C LEU A 184 -1.24 11.63 -15.99
N LYS A 185 -1.41 12.42 -14.92
CA LYS A 185 -0.32 12.98 -14.11
C LYS A 185 -0.42 12.58 -12.64
N LEU A 186 -1.63 12.44 -12.12
CA LEU A 186 -1.87 12.07 -10.74
C LEU A 186 -2.97 11.02 -10.65
N LEU A 187 -2.69 9.98 -9.89
CA LEU A 187 -3.66 8.96 -9.54
C LEU A 187 -3.75 8.88 -8.02
N VAL A 188 -4.95 9.01 -7.48
CA VAL A 188 -5.21 8.93 -6.03
C VAL A 188 -6.23 7.83 -5.77
N HIS A 189 -5.82 6.89 -4.91
CA HIS A 189 -6.68 5.84 -4.39
C HIS A 189 -6.97 6.10 -2.92
N SER A 190 -8.26 6.24 -2.57
CA SER A 190 -8.69 6.28 -1.17
C SER A 190 -9.02 4.87 -0.69
N THR A 191 -8.37 4.45 0.40
CA THR A 191 -8.41 3.07 0.89
C THR A 191 -8.25 3.02 2.42
N HIS A 192 -7.84 1.86 2.94
CA HIS A 192 -7.76 1.49 4.34
C HIS A 192 -6.31 1.30 4.77
N ASP A 193 -6.08 1.47 6.06
CA ASP A 193 -4.86 1.08 6.77
C ASP A 193 -4.36 -0.33 6.39
N THR A 194 -5.27 -1.30 6.33
CA THR A 194 -4.96 -2.68 5.94
C THR A 194 -4.33 -2.78 4.57
N ALA A 195 -4.72 -1.92 3.62
CA ALA A 195 -4.12 -1.89 2.29
C ALA A 195 -2.72 -1.27 2.31
N LEU A 196 -2.52 -0.19 3.08
CA LEU A 196 -1.22 0.46 3.20
C LEU A 196 -0.19 -0.47 3.90
N ALA A 197 -0.58 -1.10 5.01
CA ALA A 197 0.26 -2.05 5.73
C ALA A 197 0.55 -3.30 4.89
N ALA A 198 -0.46 -3.85 4.19
CA ALA A 198 -0.27 -4.97 3.27
C ALA A 198 0.70 -4.63 2.13
N LEU A 199 0.59 -3.43 1.56
CA LEU A 199 1.45 -2.97 0.48
C LEU A 199 2.90 -2.77 0.95
N CYS A 200 3.09 -2.11 2.10
CA CYS A 200 4.42 -1.95 2.70
C CYS A 200 5.02 -3.30 3.07
N SER A 201 4.22 -4.23 3.61
CA SER A 201 4.67 -5.58 3.96
C SER A 201 5.06 -6.39 2.73
N THR A 202 4.28 -6.26 1.66
CA THR A 202 4.54 -6.94 0.37
C THR A 202 5.86 -6.51 -0.25
N LEU A 203 6.20 -5.23 -0.09
CA LEU A 203 7.42 -4.61 -0.61
C LEU A 203 8.58 -4.58 0.39
N ASP A 204 8.46 -5.30 1.52
CA ASP A 204 9.50 -5.44 2.56
C ASP A 204 9.96 -4.11 3.18
N VAL A 205 9.05 -3.15 3.33
CA VAL A 205 9.33 -1.81 3.89
C VAL A 205 8.35 -1.40 5.00
N PHE A 206 7.59 -2.37 5.52
CA PHE A 206 6.67 -2.13 6.63
C PHE A 206 7.42 -1.90 7.94
N ASP A 207 7.02 -0.89 8.69
CA ASP A 207 7.64 -0.50 9.96
C ASP A 207 7.05 -1.23 11.17
N GLU A 208 6.24 -2.27 10.93
CA GLU A 208 5.51 -3.03 11.95
C GLU A 208 4.60 -2.15 12.83
N LYS A 209 4.18 -0.99 12.32
CA LYS A 209 3.23 -0.09 12.97
C LYS A 209 1.95 0.01 12.17
N TRP A 210 0.84 0.04 12.88
CA TRP A 210 -0.47 0.20 12.29
C TRP A 210 -0.60 1.61 11.69
N PRO A 211 -0.90 1.73 10.37
CA PRO A 211 -0.95 3.02 9.69
C PRO A 211 -1.88 4.02 10.39
N ALA A 212 -1.42 5.25 10.57
CA ALA A 212 -2.20 6.31 11.20
C ALA A 212 -3.33 6.81 10.26
N PHE A 213 -4.30 7.55 10.81
CA PHE A 213 -5.25 8.29 9.99
C PHE A 213 -4.52 9.21 9.02
N THR A 214 -5.07 9.37 7.82
CA THR A 214 -4.48 10.15 6.71
C THR A 214 -3.14 9.63 6.20
N ALA A 215 -2.71 8.44 6.63
CA ALA A 215 -1.48 7.86 6.13
C ALA A 215 -1.52 7.62 4.62
N SER A 216 -0.36 7.74 3.97
CA SER A 216 -0.29 7.61 2.51
C SER A 216 0.97 6.88 2.04
N VAL A 217 0.77 6.10 0.97
CA VAL A 217 1.84 5.55 0.14
C VAL A 217 1.79 6.25 -1.21
N THR A 218 2.94 6.72 -1.68
CA THR A 218 3.07 7.38 -2.99
C THR A 218 4.08 6.63 -3.84
N PHE A 219 3.72 6.36 -5.09
CA PHE A 219 4.68 5.92 -6.10
C PHE A 219 4.85 7.01 -7.14
N GLU A 220 6.11 7.33 -7.44
CA GLU A 220 6.49 8.36 -8.39
C GLU A 220 7.30 7.73 -9.50
N LEU A 221 6.96 8.04 -10.76
CA LEU A 221 7.68 7.59 -11.95
C LEU A 221 8.54 8.73 -12.48
N PHE A 222 9.84 8.50 -12.55
CA PHE A 222 10.84 9.45 -13.05
C PHE A 222 11.42 8.97 -14.36
N LYS A 223 11.74 9.92 -15.24
CA LYS A 223 12.54 9.71 -16.44
C LYS A 223 13.88 10.39 -16.24
N LYS A 224 14.99 9.68 -16.45
CA LYS A 224 16.33 10.26 -16.38
C LYS A 224 16.47 11.31 -17.48
N SER A 225 16.83 12.53 -17.09
CA SER A 225 17.16 13.57 -18.07
C SER A 225 18.39 13.15 -18.86
N GLN A 226 18.28 13.15 -20.19
CA GLN A 226 19.46 13.04 -21.02
C GLN A 226 20.17 14.39 -21.02
N PRO A 227 21.52 14.44 -20.89
CA PRO A 227 22.25 15.69 -21.01
C PRO A 227 21.91 16.35 -22.35
N ASN A 228 21.56 17.63 -22.28
CA ASN A 228 20.99 18.41 -23.38
C ASN A 228 21.82 18.23 -24.66
N ARG A 229 21.20 17.69 -25.73
CA ARG A 229 21.83 17.59 -27.07
C ARG A 229 22.27 18.96 -27.62
N GLU A 230 21.74 20.05 -27.08
CA GLU A 230 22.06 21.43 -27.47
C GLU A 230 23.51 21.85 -27.18
N ARG A 231 24.27 21.10 -26.34
CA ARG A 231 25.70 21.34 -26.10
C ARG A 231 26.62 20.35 -26.82
N GLN A 232 26.14 19.63 -27.82
CA GLN A 232 27.04 18.84 -28.66
C GLN A 232 27.69 19.75 -29.71
N SER A 233 29.00 19.97 -29.55
CA SER A 233 29.83 20.59 -30.58
C SER A 233 29.63 19.85 -31.90
N TYR A 234 29.47 20.58 -33.01
CA TYR A 234 29.34 20.01 -34.36
C TYR A 234 30.42 18.96 -34.68
N LEU A 235 31.61 19.09 -34.08
CA LEU A 235 32.71 18.12 -34.18
C LEU A 235 32.38 16.74 -33.57
N GLN A 236 31.57 16.69 -32.51
CA GLN A 236 31.16 15.44 -31.85
C GLN A 236 30.11 14.66 -32.65
N VAL A 237 29.36 15.33 -33.53
CA VAL A 237 28.35 14.72 -34.41
C VAL A 237 29.02 14.07 -35.62
N ILE A 238 30.06 14.70 -36.17
CA ILE A 238 30.79 14.20 -37.35
C ILE A 238 31.67 12.97 -37.02
N LEU A 239 32.19 12.87 -35.79
CA LEU A 239 33.11 11.80 -35.36
C LEU A 239 32.42 10.55 -34.79
N SER A 240 31.09 10.44 -34.80
CA SER A 240 30.39 9.29 -34.19
C SER A 240 29.13 8.88 -34.95
N PRO A 241 29.26 8.26 -36.14
CA PRO A 241 28.12 7.81 -36.96
C PRO A 241 27.34 6.61 -36.35
N PHE A 242 27.86 5.99 -35.28
CA PHE A 242 27.27 4.80 -34.64
C PHE A 242 26.93 5.00 -33.16
N LYS A 243 26.39 6.15 -32.76
CA LYS A 243 25.80 6.28 -31.41
C LYS A 243 24.39 5.73 -31.40
N THR A 244 24.27 4.46 -31.00
CA THR A 244 23.02 3.89 -30.50
C THR A 244 22.54 4.76 -29.34
N THR A 245 21.41 5.46 -29.53
CA THR A 245 20.75 6.13 -28.41
C THR A 245 20.29 5.05 -27.44
N SER A 246 20.89 5.00 -26.25
CA SER A 246 20.39 4.13 -25.20
C SER A 246 18.92 4.48 -24.91
N PRO A 247 18.07 3.47 -24.69
CA PRO A 247 16.67 3.71 -24.37
C PRO A 247 16.57 4.60 -23.11
N PRO A 248 15.55 5.46 -23.01
CA PRO A 248 15.35 6.30 -21.85
C PRO A 248 15.24 5.45 -20.58
N GLU A 249 16.02 5.79 -19.57
CA GLU A 249 16.00 5.13 -18.26
C GLU A 249 14.87 5.70 -17.39
N TYR A 250 14.08 4.82 -16.79
CA TYR A 250 12.99 5.17 -15.89
C TYR A 250 13.21 4.60 -14.49
N PHE A 251 12.79 5.36 -13.48
CA PHE A 251 12.94 5.01 -12.07
C PHE A 251 11.61 5.16 -11.34
N VAL A 252 11.38 4.30 -10.35
CA VAL A 252 10.24 4.35 -9.45
C VAL A 252 10.75 4.66 -8.04
N ARG A 253 10.11 5.63 -7.39
CA ARG A 253 10.33 5.92 -5.97
C ARG A 253 9.05 5.64 -5.20
N MET A 254 9.15 4.85 -4.13
CA MET A 254 8.08 4.67 -3.17
C MET A 254 8.31 5.59 -1.98
N ARG A 255 7.24 6.22 -1.49
CA ARG A 255 7.23 6.99 -0.24
C ARG A 255 6.15 6.44 0.68
N TYR A 256 6.43 6.36 1.97
CA TYR A 256 5.45 6.07 3.02
C TYR A 256 5.52 7.16 4.08
N GLN A 257 4.39 7.80 4.40
CA GLN A 257 4.35 8.93 5.34
C GLN A 257 5.36 10.02 4.99
N ASN A 258 5.45 10.36 3.70
CA ASN A 258 6.37 11.37 3.17
C ASN A 258 7.87 11.05 3.37
N LYS A 259 8.24 9.81 3.68
CA LYS A 259 9.62 9.32 3.75
C LYS A 259 9.95 8.50 2.52
N ASN A 260 11.15 8.71 1.96
CA ASN A 260 11.66 7.88 0.86
C ASN A 260 11.93 6.47 1.37
N MET A 261 11.43 5.46 0.65
CA MET A 261 11.66 4.06 0.97
C MET A 261 12.68 3.49 -0.02
N ALA A 262 13.77 2.94 0.50
CA ALA A 262 14.69 2.12 -0.28
C ALA A 262 14.12 0.70 -0.37
N LEU A 263 13.63 0.32 -1.54
CA LEU A 263 13.00 -0.99 -1.74
C LEU A 263 14.08 -2.10 -1.72
N PRO A 264 14.00 -3.11 -0.83
CA PRO A 264 15.02 -4.16 -0.76
C PRO A 264 15.23 -4.91 -2.08
N VAL A 265 14.17 -5.08 -2.88
CA VAL A 265 14.25 -5.74 -4.19
C VAL A 265 15.12 -4.99 -5.22
N CYS A 266 15.41 -3.73 -4.96
CA CYS A 266 16.20 -2.87 -5.85
C CYS A 266 17.61 -2.61 -5.30
N SER A 267 18.00 -3.26 -4.20
CA SER A 267 19.26 -3.00 -3.48
C SER A 267 20.52 -3.40 -4.23
N GLU A 268 20.44 -4.37 -5.14
CA GLU A 268 21.59 -4.80 -5.93
C GLU A 268 22.08 -3.70 -6.90
N ALA A 269 23.38 -3.71 -7.18
CA ALA A 269 23.99 -2.80 -8.14
C ALA A 269 23.30 -2.89 -9.51
N GLY A 270 22.95 -1.74 -10.09
CA GLY A 270 22.24 -1.67 -11.37
C GLY A 270 20.70 -1.77 -11.27
N LYS A 271 20.14 -2.12 -10.10
CA LYS A 271 18.68 -2.12 -9.87
C LYS A 271 18.15 -0.82 -9.25
N HIS A 272 19.03 0.14 -8.96
CA HIS A 272 18.69 1.49 -8.51
C HIS A 272 19.63 2.52 -9.12
N LEU A 273 19.27 3.81 -9.00
CA LEU A 273 20.13 4.91 -9.41
C LEU A 273 21.38 4.96 -8.52
N PRO A 274 22.61 4.92 -9.07
CA PRO A 274 23.83 4.92 -8.25
C PRO A 274 23.89 6.12 -7.29
N GLY A 275 24.11 5.84 -6.01
CA GLY A 275 24.12 6.85 -4.94
C GLY A 275 22.74 7.21 -4.37
N PHE A 276 21.65 6.73 -4.98
CA PHE A 276 20.28 7.01 -4.56
C PHE A 276 19.43 5.71 -4.52
N PRO A 277 19.55 4.91 -3.45
CA PRO A 277 18.89 3.60 -3.33
C PRO A 277 17.35 3.68 -3.31
N GLU A 278 16.77 4.86 -3.07
CA GLU A 278 15.32 5.08 -3.13
C GLU A 278 14.76 5.15 -4.56
N PHE A 279 15.61 5.33 -5.57
CA PHE A 279 15.20 5.34 -6.97
C PHE A 279 15.45 3.96 -7.58
N CYS A 280 14.48 3.07 -7.43
CA CYS A 280 14.50 1.75 -8.05
C CYS A 280 14.37 1.88 -9.57
N THR A 281 15.08 1.07 -10.37
CA THR A 281 14.84 1.04 -11.81
C THR A 281 13.44 0.48 -12.07
N LEU A 282 12.73 1.04 -13.07
CA LEU A 282 11.40 0.57 -13.42
C LEU A 282 11.41 -0.94 -13.75
N ALA A 283 12.45 -1.41 -14.45
CA ALA A 283 12.60 -2.82 -14.78
C ALA A 283 12.70 -3.73 -13.55
N ALA A 284 13.51 -3.36 -12.54
CA ALA A 284 13.63 -4.14 -11.30
C ALA A 284 12.30 -4.17 -10.52
N PHE A 285 11.63 -3.01 -10.42
CA PHE A 285 10.31 -2.91 -9.80
C PHE A 285 9.29 -3.81 -10.51
N GLN A 286 9.22 -3.73 -11.85
CA GLN A 286 8.28 -4.52 -12.65
C GLN A 286 8.56 -6.02 -12.59
N ALA A 287 9.83 -6.44 -12.54
CA ALA A 287 10.20 -7.84 -12.37
C ALA A 287 9.62 -8.39 -11.05
N ARG A 288 9.77 -7.65 -9.95
CA ARG A 288 9.20 -8.05 -8.67
C ARG A 288 7.68 -8.07 -8.68
N VAL A 289 7.05 -7.06 -9.28
CA VAL A 289 5.59 -7.03 -9.41
C VAL A 289 5.09 -8.23 -10.22
N LYS A 290 5.80 -8.63 -11.28
CA LYS A 290 5.44 -9.80 -12.10
C LYS A 290 5.48 -11.09 -11.28
N GLU A 291 6.50 -11.29 -10.45
CA GLU A 291 6.56 -12.45 -9.51
C GLU A 291 5.41 -12.45 -8.50
N LEU A 292 4.95 -11.26 -8.11
CA LEU A 292 3.84 -11.07 -7.19
C LEU A 292 2.47 -11.14 -7.87
N THR A 293 2.41 -11.19 -9.20
CA THR A 293 1.14 -11.19 -9.94
C THR A 293 0.70 -12.63 -10.17
N PRO A 294 -0.49 -13.04 -9.71
CA PRO A 294 -1.10 -14.32 -10.06
C PRO A 294 -1.34 -14.43 -11.56
N SER A 295 -1.06 -15.60 -12.14
CA SER A 295 -1.33 -15.85 -13.56
C SER A 295 -2.83 -16.03 -13.79
N ASP A 296 -3.49 -16.73 -12.86
CA ASP A 296 -4.92 -16.92 -12.79
C ASP A 296 -5.34 -16.74 -11.33
N TRP A 297 -5.76 -15.53 -10.99
CA TRP A 297 -6.12 -15.17 -9.62
C TRP A 297 -7.32 -15.98 -9.13
N ASP A 298 -8.32 -16.23 -9.98
CA ASP A 298 -9.53 -16.96 -9.61
C ASP A 298 -9.20 -18.42 -9.28
N SER A 299 -8.35 -19.07 -10.08
CA SER A 299 -7.89 -20.45 -9.83
C SER A 299 -7.02 -20.57 -8.57
N GLU A 300 -6.07 -19.65 -8.37
CA GLU A 300 -5.23 -19.59 -7.16
C GLU A 300 -6.08 -19.27 -5.90
N CYS A 301 -7.25 -18.65 -6.06
CA CYS A 301 -8.19 -18.34 -4.98
C CYS A 301 -9.23 -19.44 -4.69
N ALA A 302 -9.58 -20.23 -5.71
CA ALA A 302 -10.56 -21.32 -5.61
C ALA A 302 -10.00 -22.57 -4.91
N SER A 303 -8.68 -22.70 -4.81
CA SER A 303 -8.02 -23.83 -4.17
C SER A 303 -8.22 -23.79 -2.65
N GLY A 304 -9.24 -24.50 -2.17
CA GLY A 304 -9.30 -24.98 -0.78
C GLY A 304 -8.11 -25.90 -0.46
N PRO A 305 -7.87 -26.27 0.81
CA PRO A 305 -6.66 -26.99 1.18
C PRO A 305 -6.52 -28.28 0.36
N THR A 306 -5.45 -28.38 -0.42
CA THR A 306 -4.95 -29.67 -0.87
C THR A 306 -4.54 -30.42 0.39
N THR A 307 -5.39 -31.35 0.84
CA THR A 307 -5.05 -32.33 1.87
C THR A 307 -3.91 -33.20 1.36
N GLY A 308 -2.69 -32.70 1.51
CA GLY A 308 -1.44 -33.42 1.30
C GLY A 308 -0.78 -33.65 2.66
N TRP A 309 -1.38 -34.50 3.48
CA TRP A 309 -0.71 -35.17 4.58
C TRP A 309 -0.77 -36.66 4.24
N ALA A 310 0.40 -37.21 3.92
CA ALA A 310 0.66 -38.64 4.06
C ALA A 310 0.99 -38.93 5.53
#